data_AF-A0A9W6XYB2-F1
#
_entry.id   AF-A0A9W6XYB2-F1
#
_cell.length_a   1.000
_cell.length_b   1.000
_cell.length_c   1.000
_cell.angle_alpha   90.00
_cell.angle_beta   90.00
_cell.angle_gamma   90.00
#
_symmetry.space_group_name_H-M   'P 1'
#
loop_
_entity.id
_entity.type
_entity.pdbx_description
1 polymer ?
#
loop_
_entity_poly.entity_id
_entity_poly.type
_entity_poly.pdbx_seq_one_letter_code
_entity_poly.pdbx_strand_id
1 'polypeptide(L)'
;MRQFGSVANFSEVARREAYMELQRPVFVVYREERELVQIYLDEQAKGSHADIWFYREEQDKETGTKWLVNDDRTIRGKWLRYDQVLPLHEEPAFFLNVPVTVPRNASYLARAEYGASYMTPITMRMECIENMINGYTFYKTPFTTKLRYATLFVVLVAAVTLTAANFIPPLSRALHIHKRKAGSPSTRQGAAQRGSDKYFV
;
A
#
# COMPACT_ATOMS: atom_id res chain seq x y z
N MET A 1 -16.95 22.20 5.44
CA MET A 1 -17.53 23.04 4.36
C MET A 1 -18.00 24.45 4.77
N ARG A 2 -18.20 24.80 6.06
CA ARG A 2 -18.72 26.15 6.41
C ARG A 2 -17.83 27.33 6.01
N GLN A 3 -16.50 27.17 5.99
CA GLN A 3 -15.57 28.24 5.59
C GLN A 3 -15.47 28.43 4.06
N PHE A 4 -15.60 27.35 3.30
CA PHE A 4 -15.44 27.38 1.84
C PHE A 4 -16.77 27.36 1.07
N GLY A 5 -17.89 27.00 1.70
CA GLY A 5 -19.22 26.94 1.07
C GLY A 5 -19.43 25.81 0.06
N SER A 6 -18.38 25.41 -0.68
CA SER A 6 -18.41 24.30 -1.64
C SER A 6 -17.03 23.68 -1.86
N VAL A 7 -16.99 22.46 -2.40
CA VAL A 7 -15.74 21.79 -2.81
C VAL A 7 -15.06 22.54 -3.96
N ALA A 8 -15.83 23.15 -4.85
CA ALA A 8 -15.29 23.96 -5.95
C ALA A 8 -14.49 25.16 -5.42
N ASN A 9 -15.05 25.89 -4.46
CA ASN A 9 -14.36 27.04 -3.85
C ASN A 9 -13.12 26.59 -3.05
N PHE A 10 -13.23 25.49 -2.29
CA PHE A 10 -12.06 24.90 -1.63
C PHE A 10 -10.95 24.57 -2.64
N SER A 11 -11.30 23.96 -3.77
CA SER A 11 -10.34 23.55 -4.79
C SER A 11 -9.65 24.74 -5.46
N GLU A 12 -10.40 25.83 -5.67
CA GLU A 12 -9.86 27.08 -6.20
C GLU A 12 -8.88 27.73 -5.22
N VAL A 13 -9.26 27.87 -3.95
CA VAL A 13 -8.38 28.41 -2.90
C VAL A 13 -7.13 27.54 -2.75
N ALA A 14 -7.28 26.22 -2.63
CA ALA A 14 -6.16 25.30 -2.50
C ALA A 14 -5.18 25.41 -3.68
N ARG A 15 -5.69 25.55 -4.91
CA ARG A 15 -4.85 25.75 -6.10
C ARG A 15 -4.07 27.06 -6.04
N ARG A 16 -4.74 28.16 -5.64
CA ARG A 16 -4.12 29.48 -5.53
C ARG A 16 -3.02 29.50 -4.47
N GLU A 17 -3.33 29.04 -3.25
CA GLU A 17 -2.36 29.00 -2.14
C GLU A 17 -1.18 28.10 -2.48
N ALA A 18 -1.42 26.91 -3.05
CA ALA A 18 -0.35 26.01 -3.45
C ALA A 18 0.54 26.58 -4.56
N TYR A 19 -0.01 27.35 -5.49
CA TYR A 19 0.78 28.06 -6.51
C TYR A 19 1.64 29.15 -5.88
N MET A 20 1.11 29.91 -4.93
CA MET A 20 1.85 30.97 -4.23
C MET A 20 3.03 30.40 -3.43
N GLU A 21 2.83 29.26 -2.76
CA GLU A 21 3.86 28.62 -1.96
C GLU A 21 4.92 27.91 -2.82
N LEU A 22 4.47 27.11 -3.80
CA LEU A 22 5.37 26.23 -4.55
C LEU A 22 5.91 26.86 -5.85
N GLN A 23 5.37 28.01 -6.26
CA GLN A 23 5.71 28.70 -7.51
C GLN A 23 5.59 27.80 -8.75
N ARG A 24 4.66 26.84 -8.71
CA ARG A 24 4.38 25.90 -9.81
C ARG A 24 2.90 25.53 -9.87
N PRO A 25 2.39 25.13 -11.04
CA PRO A 25 1.03 24.61 -11.15
C PRO A 25 0.81 23.39 -10.26
N VAL A 26 -0.36 23.36 -9.62
CA VAL A 26 -0.86 22.24 -8.84
C VAL A 26 -2.27 21.92 -9.32
N PHE A 27 -2.57 20.64 -9.46
CA PHE A 27 -3.86 20.16 -9.92
C PHE A 27 -4.65 19.66 -8.72
N VAL A 28 -5.85 20.23 -8.55
CA VAL A 28 -6.75 19.91 -7.45
C VAL A 28 -8.00 19.31 -8.08
N VAL A 29 -8.25 18.04 -7.77
CA VAL A 29 -9.33 17.25 -8.38
C VAL A 29 -10.22 16.69 -7.30
N TYR A 30 -11.51 16.99 -7.37
CA TYR A 30 -12.50 16.32 -6.54
C TYR A 30 -12.86 14.95 -7.13
N ARG A 31 -12.83 13.92 -6.29
CA ARG A 31 -13.24 12.54 -6.62
C ARG A 31 -14.58 12.29 -5.92
N GLU A 32 -15.66 12.51 -6.65
CA GLU A 32 -17.03 12.37 -6.13
C GLU A 32 -17.29 10.94 -5.65
N GLU A 33 -16.76 9.94 -6.37
CA GLU A 33 -16.91 8.53 -6.03
C GLU A 33 -16.19 8.10 -4.74
N ARG A 34 -15.31 8.96 -4.21
CA ARG A 34 -14.55 8.75 -2.98
C ARG A 34 -14.80 9.84 -1.93
N GLU A 35 -15.62 10.84 -2.25
CA GLU A 35 -15.83 12.06 -1.46
C GLU A 35 -14.54 12.67 -0.88
N LEU A 36 -13.53 12.85 -1.74
CA LEU A 36 -12.25 13.42 -1.34
C LEU A 36 -11.66 14.34 -2.41
N VAL A 37 -10.74 15.20 -2.01
CA VAL A 37 -9.92 15.99 -2.94
C VAL A 37 -8.53 15.37 -3.05
N GLN A 38 -8.06 15.20 -4.29
CA GLN A 38 -6.69 14.79 -4.58
C GLN A 38 -5.91 15.97 -5.15
N ILE A 39 -4.68 16.13 -4.65
CA ILE A 39 -3.75 17.18 -5.08
C ILE A 39 -2.57 16.53 -5.78
N TYR A 40 -2.30 16.96 -7.01
CA TYR A 40 -1.21 16.46 -7.85
C TYR A 40 -0.27 17.59 -8.26
N LEU A 41 1.02 17.29 -8.36
CA LEU A 41 2.00 18.20 -8.96
C LEU A 41 2.08 18.08 -10.49
N ASP A 42 1.53 17.00 -11.05
CA ASP A 42 1.49 16.68 -12.48
C ASP A 42 0.25 15.79 -12.75
N GLU A 43 -0.73 16.33 -13.47
CA GLU A 43 -1.99 15.67 -13.80
C GLU A 43 -1.81 14.46 -14.73
N GLN A 44 -0.89 14.53 -15.68
CA GLN A 44 -0.66 13.47 -16.67
C GLN A 44 0.04 12.28 -16.03
N ALA A 45 0.94 12.56 -15.09
CA ALA A 45 1.66 11.56 -14.34
C ALA A 45 0.77 10.69 -13.45
N LYS A 46 -0.34 11.24 -12.93
CA LYS A 46 -1.15 10.67 -11.82
C LYS A 46 -0.27 10.02 -10.74
N GLY A 47 0.89 10.62 -10.46
CA GLY A 47 1.95 10.08 -9.63
C GLY A 47 1.74 10.41 -8.15
N SER A 48 2.82 10.81 -7.47
CA SER A 48 2.75 11.32 -6.09
C SER A 48 1.66 12.37 -5.94
N HIS A 49 0.77 12.15 -4.98
CA HIS A 49 -0.37 12.99 -4.69
C HIS A 49 -0.64 13.01 -3.18
N ALA A 50 -1.45 13.97 -2.76
CA ALA A 50 -2.02 14.01 -1.42
C ALA A 50 -3.55 13.88 -1.50
N ASP A 51 -4.12 13.05 -0.64
CA ASP A 51 -5.57 12.87 -0.49
C ASP A 51 -6.04 13.68 0.72
N ILE A 52 -7.14 14.41 0.53
CA ILE A 52 -7.85 15.15 1.59
C ILE A 52 -9.25 14.53 1.70
N TRP A 53 -9.43 13.68 2.69
CA TRP A 53 -10.72 13.04 2.99
C TRP A 53 -11.66 13.99 3.72
N PHE A 54 -12.93 13.98 3.33
CA PHE A 54 -13.97 14.74 4.01
C PHE A 54 -14.75 13.87 4.98
N TYR A 55 -14.76 14.26 6.26
CA TYR A 55 -15.61 13.64 7.26
C TYR A 55 -16.85 14.51 7.50
N ARG A 56 -18.01 13.86 7.64
CA ARG A 56 -19.26 14.49 8.08
C ARG A 56 -19.48 14.27 9.57
N GLU A 57 -20.10 15.23 10.24
CA GLU A 57 -20.52 15.08 11.63
C GLU A 57 -21.86 14.34 11.67
N GLU A 58 -21.92 13.23 12.39
CA GLU A 58 -23.17 12.55 12.73
C GLU A 58 -23.35 12.54 14.25
N GLN A 59 -24.60 12.66 14.71
CA GLN A 59 -24.92 12.62 16.13
C GLN A 59 -25.90 11.49 16.42
N ASP A 60 -25.51 10.61 17.33
CA ASP A 60 -26.36 9.57 17.85
C ASP A 60 -27.53 10.20 18.63
N LYS A 61 -28.76 9.84 18.26
CA LYS A 61 -29.97 10.47 18.81
C LYS A 61 -30.28 10.06 20.24
N GLU A 62 -29.81 8.89 20.69
CA GLU A 62 -30.13 8.34 22.01
C GLU A 62 -29.09 8.80 23.05
N THR A 63 -27.81 8.72 22.69
CA THR A 63 -26.69 9.01 23.58
C THR A 63 -26.17 10.44 23.42
N GLY A 64 -26.55 11.14 22.36
CA GLY A 64 -26.01 12.45 22.00
C GLY A 64 -24.55 12.41 21.52
N THR A 65 -23.95 11.23 21.38
CA THR A 65 -22.55 11.05 20.99
C THR A 65 -22.31 11.57 19.57
N LYS A 66 -21.27 12.39 19.39
CA LYS A 66 -20.87 12.93 18.09
C LYS A 66 -19.77 12.09 17.45
N TRP A 67 -19.93 11.83 16.17
CA TRP A 67 -19.03 11.03 15.34
C TRP A 67 -18.61 11.82 14.11
N LEU A 68 -17.37 11.58 13.67
CA LEU A 68 -16.88 11.94 12.35
C LEU A 68 -16.94 10.69 11.48
N VAL A 69 -17.69 10.76 10.39
CA VAL A 69 -18.00 9.62 9.52
C VAL A 69 -17.46 9.87 8.12
N ASN A 70 -16.85 8.86 7.51
CA ASN A 70 -16.41 8.88 6.12
C ASN A 70 -16.58 7.48 5.51
N ASP A 71 -17.05 7.44 4.26
CA ASP A 71 -17.41 6.18 3.59
C ASP A 71 -16.34 5.67 2.61
N ASP A 72 -15.25 6.41 2.36
CA ASP A 72 -14.22 6.07 1.38
C ASP A 72 -13.54 4.73 1.64
N ARG A 73 -13.70 3.75 0.76
CA ARG A 73 -13.25 2.36 0.97
C ARG A 73 -11.78 2.15 1.37
N THR A 74 -10.90 3.14 1.19
CA THR A 74 -9.47 3.00 1.54
C THR A 74 -9.15 3.39 2.97
N ILE A 75 -10.02 4.15 3.65
CA ILE A 75 -9.84 4.48 5.06
C ILE A 75 -10.39 3.34 5.93
N ARG A 76 -9.71 3.01 7.02
CA ARG A 76 -10.19 1.99 7.98
C ARG A 76 -10.98 2.62 9.12
N GLY A 77 -10.61 3.83 9.54
CA GLY A 77 -11.27 4.63 10.57
C GLY A 77 -12.53 5.32 10.06
N LYS A 78 -13.55 4.53 9.72
CA LYS A 78 -14.84 5.00 9.18
C LYS A 78 -15.65 5.87 10.13
N TRP A 79 -15.59 5.53 11.42
CA TRP A 79 -16.36 6.15 12.48
C TRP A 79 -15.40 6.54 13.60
N LEU A 80 -15.18 7.83 13.76
CA LEU A 80 -14.24 8.38 14.72
C LEU A 80 -14.98 9.24 15.73
N ARG A 81 -14.67 9.07 17.01
CA ARG A 81 -15.29 9.91 18.04
C ARG A 81 -14.86 11.36 17.88
N TYR A 82 -15.84 12.27 17.81
CA TYR A 82 -15.59 13.69 17.56
C TYR A 82 -14.63 14.29 18.61
N ASP A 83 -14.86 13.99 19.89
CA ASP A 83 -14.09 14.50 21.02
C ASP A 83 -12.65 13.97 21.11
N GLN A 84 -12.36 12.88 20.40
CA GLN A 84 -11.01 12.29 20.29
C GLN A 84 -10.20 12.91 19.13
N VAL A 85 -10.88 13.47 18.13
CA VAL A 85 -10.22 14.07 16.96
C VAL A 85 -10.14 15.58 17.11
N LEU A 86 -11.23 16.20 17.56
CA LEU A 86 -11.41 17.66 17.64
C LEU A 86 -11.60 18.16 19.08
N PRO A 87 -11.33 19.45 19.33
CA PRO A 87 -10.52 20.37 18.53
C PRO A 87 -9.11 19.86 18.25
N LEU A 88 -8.51 20.33 17.17
CA LEU A 88 -7.11 20.05 16.84
C LEU A 88 -6.18 20.65 17.92
N HIS A 89 -4.94 20.17 17.99
CA HIS A 89 -3.94 20.82 18.83
C HIS A 89 -3.70 22.27 18.40
N GLU A 90 -3.55 23.16 19.38
CA GLU A 90 -3.24 24.57 19.15
C GLU A 90 -1.80 24.75 18.65
N GLU A 91 -0.87 23.98 19.22
CA GLU A 91 0.52 23.96 18.76
C GLU A 91 0.69 23.00 17.58
N PRO A 92 1.37 23.43 16.50
CA PRO A 92 1.63 22.58 15.35
C PRO A 92 2.67 21.49 15.68
N ALA A 93 2.46 20.29 15.16
CA ALA A 93 3.52 19.30 15.07
C ALA A 93 4.37 19.55 13.82
N PHE A 94 5.51 18.89 13.69
CA PHE A 94 6.36 19.01 12.51
C PHE A 94 6.45 17.69 11.75
N PHE A 95 6.17 17.74 10.45
CA PHE A 95 6.40 16.64 9.52
C PHE A 95 7.30 17.12 8.39
N LEU A 96 8.49 16.51 8.25
CA LEU A 96 9.51 16.94 7.28
C LEU A 96 9.84 18.44 7.37
N ASN A 97 9.96 18.97 8.58
CA ASN A 97 10.17 20.39 8.90
C ASN A 97 9.03 21.33 8.47
N VAL A 98 7.87 20.80 8.07
CA VAL A 98 6.68 21.58 7.79
C VAL A 98 5.74 21.51 9.00
N PRO A 99 5.24 22.65 9.52
CA PRO A 99 4.25 22.63 10.58
C PRO A 99 2.93 22.05 10.07
N VAL A 100 2.38 21.09 10.80
CA VAL A 100 1.12 20.41 10.49
C VAL A 100 0.19 20.41 11.69
N THR A 101 -1.10 20.58 11.43
CA THR A 101 -2.13 20.43 12.45
C THR A 101 -2.36 18.96 12.74
N VAL A 102 -2.45 18.61 14.02
CA VAL A 102 -2.67 17.23 14.46
C VAL A 102 -3.97 17.10 15.27
N PRO A 103 -4.67 15.95 15.19
CA PRO A 103 -5.87 15.71 15.97
C PRO A 103 -5.55 15.61 17.46
N ARG A 104 -6.51 15.97 18.32
CA ARG A 104 -6.39 15.94 19.79
C ARG A 104 -5.77 14.66 20.33
N ASN A 105 -6.16 13.53 19.75
CA ASN A 105 -5.62 12.22 20.09
C ASN A 105 -5.11 11.52 18.83
N ALA A 106 -3.91 11.91 18.39
CA ALA A 106 -3.24 11.30 17.23
C ALA A 106 -3.06 9.78 17.37
N SER A 107 -2.84 9.28 18.59
CA SER A 107 -2.73 7.85 18.87
C SER A 107 -4.05 7.11 18.65
N TYR A 108 -5.19 7.71 19.01
CA TYR A 108 -6.51 7.14 18.76
C TYR A 108 -6.75 7.01 17.25
N LEU A 109 -6.52 8.07 16.49
CA LEU A 109 -6.71 8.06 15.04
C LEU A 109 -5.78 7.04 14.36
N ALA A 110 -4.50 7.04 14.73
CA ALA A 110 -3.54 6.10 14.16
C ALA A 110 -3.86 4.63 14.50
N ARG A 111 -4.42 4.35 15.69
CA ARG A 111 -4.93 3.01 16.02
C ARG A 111 -6.18 2.64 15.24
N ALA A 112 -7.07 3.60 14.98
CA ALA A 112 -8.25 3.36 14.15
C ALA A 112 -7.85 3.00 12.71
N GLU A 113 -6.80 3.64 12.17
CA GLU A 113 -6.31 3.38 10.81
C GLU A 113 -5.38 2.17 10.68
N TYR A 114 -4.49 1.96 11.65
CA TYR A 114 -3.39 0.98 11.53
C TYR A 114 -3.39 -0.10 12.62
N GLY A 115 -4.39 -0.10 13.51
CA GLY A 115 -4.52 -1.05 14.61
C GLY A 115 -3.57 -0.80 15.78
N ALA A 116 -3.54 -1.73 16.72
CA ALA A 116 -2.77 -1.58 17.97
C ALA A 116 -1.25 -1.44 17.77
N SER A 117 -0.71 -1.95 16.66
CA SER A 117 0.72 -1.91 16.32
C SER A 117 1.11 -0.74 15.40
N TYR A 118 0.33 0.35 15.40
CA TYR A 118 0.53 1.50 14.51
C TYR A 118 1.91 2.18 14.63
N MET A 119 2.61 2.05 15.77
CA MET A 119 3.97 2.58 15.96
C MET A 119 5.06 1.55 15.68
N THR A 120 4.71 0.28 15.52
CA THR A 120 5.69 -0.77 15.22
C THR A 120 6.20 -0.56 13.80
N PRO A 121 7.53 -0.40 13.60
CA PRO A 121 8.11 -0.32 12.27
C PRO A 121 7.95 -1.68 11.57
N ILE A 122 6.83 -1.87 10.87
CA ILE A 122 6.67 -3.00 9.97
C ILE A 122 7.38 -2.58 8.68
N THR A 123 8.57 -3.11 8.43
CA THR A 123 9.38 -2.89 7.21
C THR A 123 8.63 -3.24 5.92
N MET A 124 7.46 -3.87 6.03
CA MET A 124 6.51 -4.14 4.96
C MET A 124 5.10 -3.68 5.35
N ARG A 125 4.85 -2.36 5.48
CA ARG A 125 3.47 -1.89 5.32
C ARG A 125 3.06 -2.20 3.88
N MET A 126 2.42 -3.35 3.72
CA MET A 126 1.96 -3.88 2.44
C MET A 126 0.96 -2.96 1.76
N GLU A 127 0.56 -1.81 2.31
CA GLU A 127 -0.22 -0.77 1.61
C GLU A 127 0.53 -0.30 0.35
N CYS A 128 1.86 -0.24 0.39
CA CYS A 128 2.68 0.00 -0.80
C CYS A 128 2.74 -1.22 -1.74
N ILE A 129 2.60 -2.45 -1.21
CA ILE A 129 2.57 -3.68 -2.01
C ILE A 129 1.17 -3.93 -2.60
N GLU A 130 0.10 -3.53 -1.93
CA GLU A 130 -1.25 -3.42 -2.46
C GLU A 130 -1.26 -2.42 -3.61
N ASN A 131 -0.59 -1.28 -3.45
CA ASN A 131 -0.33 -0.38 -4.57
C ASN A 131 0.53 -1.03 -5.66
N MET A 132 1.48 -1.93 -5.35
CA MET A 132 2.26 -2.63 -6.38
C MET A 132 1.42 -3.69 -7.12
N ILE A 133 0.60 -4.45 -6.38
CA ILE A 133 -0.25 -5.55 -6.86
C ILE A 133 -1.44 -5.00 -7.65
N ASN A 134 -2.09 -3.96 -7.12
CA ASN A 134 -3.18 -3.25 -7.80
C ASN A 134 -2.68 -2.24 -8.85
N GLY A 135 -1.36 -2.17 -9.06
CA GLY A 135 -0.73 -1.42 -10.17
C GLY A 135 -0.55 0.08 -9.96
N TYR A 136 -0.88 0.62 -8.79
CA TYR A 136 -0.74 2.02 -8.41
C TYR A 136 0.72 2.50 -8.24
N THR A 137 1.68 1.62 -7.91
CA THR A 137 3.11 2.02 -7.81
C THR A 137 3.84 2.04 -9.16
N PHE A 138 3.27 1.43 -10.20
CA PHE A 138 3.89 1.27 -11.53
C PHE A 138 3.04 1.85 -12.67
N TYR A 139 2.36 2.98 -12.43
CA TYR A 139 1.61 3.68 -13.49
C TYR A 139 2.46 4.12 -14.68
N LYS A 140 3.78 4.20 -14.52
CA LYS A 140 4.65 4.85 -15.53
C LYS A 140 5.58 3.94 -16.30
N THR A 141 5.57 2.64 -16.04
CA THR A 141 6.40 1.71 -16.84
C THR A 141 5.55 1.12 -17.96
N PRO A 142 5.91 1.37 -19.24
CA PRO A 142 5.25 0.73 -20.37
C PRO A 142 5.16 -0.78 -20.16
N PHE A 143 4.11 -1.42 -20.70
CA PHE A 143 3.95 -2.88 -20.60
C PHE A 143 5.21 -3.63 -21.04
N THR A 144 5.91 -3.11 -22.05
CA THR A 144 7.20 -3.63 -22.53
C THR A 144 8.31 -3.59 -21.47
N THR A 145 8.32 -2.60 -20.59
CA THR A 145 9.30 -2.49 -19.52
C THR A 145 8.97 -3.44 -18.36
N LYS A 146 7.68 -3.60 -18.04
CA LYS A 146 7.21 -4.63 -17.09
C LYS A 146 7.59 -6.04 -17.58
N LEU A 147 7.38 -6.31 -18.86
CA LEU A 147 7.77 -7.56 -19.50
C LEU A 147 9.29 -7.77 -19.43
N ARG A 148 10.09 -6.75 -19.74
CA ARG A 148 11.55 -6.81 -19.63
C ARG A 148 12.01 -7.14 -18.21
N TYR A 149 11.43 -6.52 -17.18
CA TYR A 149 11.78 -6.83 -15.79
C TYR A 149 11.38 -8.26 -15.39
N ALA A 150 10.21 -8.71 -15.79
CA ALA A 150 9.79 -10.10 -15.57
C ALA A 150 10.74 -11.10 -16.26
N THR A 151 11.11 -10.83 -17.51
CA THR A 151 12.08 -11.65 -18.25
C THR A 151 13.45 -11.65 -17.58
N LEU A 152 13.98 -10.48 -17.20
CA LEU A 152 15.26 -10.36 -16.50
C LEU A 152 15.26 -11.10 -15.17
N PHE A 153 14.16 -11.01 -14.41
CA PHE A 153 14.00 -11.73 -13.16
C PHE A 153 14.01 -13.25 -13.39
N VAL A 154 13.24 -13.75 -14.36
CA VAL A 154 13.21 -15.18 -14.71
C VAL A 154 14.59 -15.66 -15.17
N VAL A 155 15.29 -14.89 -15.99
CA VAL A 155 16.65 -15.21 -16.46
C VAL A 155 17.63 -15.23 -15.29
N LEU A 156 17.57 -14.25 -14.39
CA LEU A 156 18.43 -14.18 -13.21
C LEU A 156 18.20 -15.38 -12.29
N VAL A 157 16.93 -15.70 -11.99
CA VAL A 157 16.57 -16.85 -11.16
C VAL A 157 17.03 -18.15 -11.82
N ALA A 158 16.82 -18.31 -13.13
CA ALA A 158 17.28 -19.48 -13.87
C ALA A 158 18.82 -19.59 -13.85
N ALA A 159 19.54 -18.50 -14.08
CA ALA A 159 21.00 -18.47 -14.05
C ALA A 159 21.53 -18.83 -12.66
N VAL A 160 21.02 -18.22 -11.60
CA VAL A 160 21.40 -18.54 -10.21
C VAL A 160 21.10 -20.00 -9.88
N THR A 161 19.93 -20.51 -10.30
CA THR A 161 19.54 -21.91 -10.07
C THR A 161 20.47 -22.89 -10.79
N LEU A 162 20.81 -22.61 -12.06
CA LEU A 162 21.74 -23.43 -12.84
C LEU A 162 23.17 -23.38 -12.28
N THR A 163 23.64 -22.20 -11.87
CA THR A 163 24.95 -22.05 -11.21
C THR A 163 24.98 -22.79 -9.88
N ALA A 164 23.96 -22.64 -9.04
CA ALA A 164 23.84 -23.33 -7.76
C ALA A 164 23.78 -24.85 -7.94
N ALA A 165 23.18 -25.34 -9.03
CA ALA A 165 23.12 -26.77 -9.32
C ALA A 165 24.49 -27.42 -9.55
N ASN A 166 25.52 -26.65 -9.92
CA ASN A 166 26.90 -27.18 -10.02
C ASN A 166 27.51 -27.49 -8.64
N PHE A 167 26.99 -26.88 -7.57
CA PHE A 167 27.53 -26.98 -6.21
C PHE A 167 26.59 -27.71 -5.24
N ILE A 168 25.30 -27.90 -5.62
CA ILE A 168 24.26 -28.52 -4.79
C ILE A 168 23.77 -29.81 -5.46
N PRO A 169 24.27 -31.00 -5.06
CA PRO A 169 23.96 -32.28 -5.72
C PRO A 169 22.46 -32.67 -5.77
N PRO A 170 21.61 -32.34 -4.77
CA PRO A 170 20.17 -32.53 -4.89
C PRO A 170 19.53 -31.70 -6.02
N LEU A 171 20.00 -30.47 -6.22
CA LEU A 171 19.48 -29.55 -7.23
C LEU A 171 19.93 -29.96 -8.64
N SER A 172 21.19 -30.41 -8.78
CA SER A 172 21.72 -31.04 -10.01
C SER A 172 20.85 -32.22 -10.45
N ARG A 173 20.53 -33.12 -9.51
CA ARG A 173 19.70 -34.29 -9.79
C ARG A 173 18.28 -33.89 -10.21
N ALA A 174 17.65 -32.93 -9.53
CA ALA A 174 16.32 -32.44 -9.89
C ALA A 174 16.27 -31.86 -11.32
N LEU A 175 17.28 -31.10 -11.73
CA LEU A 175 17.35 -30.51 -13.07
C LEU A 175 17.70 -31.52 -14.18
N HIS A 176 18.35 -32.65 -13.84
CA HIS A 176 18.71 -33.70 -14.80
C HIS A 176 17.62 -34.77 -15.05
N ILE A 177 16.55 -34.82 -14.25
CA ILE A 177 15.51 -35.88 -14.35
C ILE A 177 14.75 -35.86 -15.69
N HIS A 178 14.73 -34.75 -16.44
CA HIS A 178 14.06 -34.69 -17.74
C HIS A 178 14.91 -35.10 -18.97
N LYS A 179 16.18 -35.46 -18.80
CA LYS A 179 17.05 -35.91 -19.91
C LYS A 179 17.08 -37.44 -20.14
N ARG A 180 16.22 -38.22 -19.48
CA ARG A 180 15.97 -39.62 -19.88
C ARG A 180 14.86 -39.67 -20.93
N LYS A 181 15.32 -39.63 -22.19
CA LYS A 181 14.59 -40.00 -23.39
C LYS A 181 13.78 -41.29 -23.17
N ALA A 182 12.59 -41.27 -23.76
CA ALA A 182 11.85 -42.45 -24.20
C ALA A 182 12.79 -43.52 -24.80
N GLY A 183 12.59 -44.77 -24.38
CA GLY A 183 13.21 -45.95 -24.98
C GLY A 183 14.18 -46.71 -24.07
N SER A 184 13.64 -47.51 -23.14
CA SER A 184 14.05 -48.92 -22.92
C SER A 184 13.25 -49.51 -21.75
N PRO A 185 12.64 -50.70 -21.88
CA PRO A 185 11.90 -51.35 -20.81
C PRO A 185 12.86 -52.20 -19.97
N SER A 186 12.97 -51.93 -18.67
CA SER A 186 13.37 -52.98 -17.71
C SER A 186 13.03 -52.59 -16.26
N THR A 187 12.10 -53.37 -15.73
CA THR A 187 12.02 -53.89 -14.36
C THR A 187 11.90 -52.90 -13.19
N ARG A 188 10.64 -52.77 -12.75
CA ARG A 188 10.24 -52.81 -11.34
C ARG A 188 11.11 -53.79 -10.54
N GLN A 189 11.82 -53.29 -9.53
CA GLN A 189 12.36 -54.00 -8.36
C GLN A 189 13.09 -52.94 -7.51
N GLY A 190 12.83 -52.68 -6.24
CA GLY A 190 11.84 -53.20 -5.31
C GLY A 190 11.68 -52.15 -4.20
N ALA A 191 10.44 -51.71 -4.01
CA ALA A 191 10.01 -51.13 -2.76
C ALA A 191 9.98 -52.26 -1.72
N ALA A 192 11.05 -52.45 -0.96
CA ALA A 192 11.05 -53.20 0.29
C ALA A 192 12.43 -53.13 0.95
N GLN A 193 12.66 -52.10 1.76
CA GLN A 193 13.35 -52.26 3.04
C GLN A 193 13.08 -51.02 3.90
N ARG A 194 12.08 -51.19 4.78
CA ARG A 194 11.81 -50.31 5.92
C ARG A 194 12.99 -50.41 6.88
N GLY A 195 13.62 -49.28 7.17
CA GLY A 195 14.37 -49.04 8.41
C GLY A 195 13.68 -47.88 9.14
N SER A 196 13.34 -48.08 10.40
CA SER A 196 12.61 -47.11 11.22
C SER A 196 13.54 -45.98 11.68
N ASP A 197 13.44 -44.81 11.05
CA ASP A 197 14.06 -43.59 11.61
C ASP A 197 13.18 -43.08 12.75
N LYS A 198 13.71 -43.27 13.96
CA LYS A 198 13.38 -42.50 15.16
C LYS A 198 13.90 -41.06 14.99
N TYR A 199 13.45 -40.16 15.88
CA TYR A 199 13.72 -38.72 15.98
C TYR A 199 12.82 -37.89 15.03
N PHE A 200 11.88 -37.05 15.48
CA PHE A 200 11.88 -36.10 16.60
C PHE A 200 10.47 -35.92 17.21
N VAL A 201 10.40 -35.83 18.55
CA VAL A 201 9.49 -34.96 19.31
C VAL A 201 10.39 -34.00 20.07
#